data_AF-S6UKD7-F1
#
_entry.id   AF-S6UKD7-F1
#
_cell.length_a   1.000
_cell.length_b   1.000
_cell.length_c   1.000
_cell.angle_alpha   90.00
_cell.angle_beta   90.00
_cell.angle_gamma   90.00
#
_symmetry.space_group_name_H-M   'P 1'
#
loop_
_entity.id
_entity.type
_entity.pdbx_description
1 polymer ?
#
loop_
_entity_poly.entity_id
_entity_poly.type
_entity_poly.pdbx_seq_one_letter_code
_entity_poly.pdbx_strand_id
1 'polypeptide(L)' 'TTPVYLGLSNETGNPHLGQMNFVDNQVNPRTGTIRGRAVFDNADGSFTPGLYARLKLVGSGTYSAVLINDEAVGT' A
#
# COMPACT_ATOMS: atom_id res chain seq x y z
N THR A 1 6.00 -4.80 11.41
CA THR A 1 6.12 -4.77 9.94
C THR A 1 4.78 -4.35 9.39
N THR A 2 4.73 -3.40 8.45
CA THR A 2 3.47 -2.84 7.95
C THR A 2 2.86 -3.79 6.92
N PRO A 3 1.63 -4.30 7.11
CA PRO A 3 1.00 -5.19 6.14
C PRO A 3 0.68 -4.43 4.85
N VAL A 4 0.93 -5.09 3.73
CA VAL A 4 0.62 -4.58 2.39
C VAL A 4 -0.18 -5.65 1.67
N TYR A 5 -1.31 -5.27 1.09
CA TYR A 5 -2.13 -6.16 0.29
C TYR A 5 -1.90 -5.89 -1.19
N LEU A 6 -1.74 -6.94 -1.98
CA LEU A 6 -1.57 -6.88 -3.43
C LEU A 6 -2.79 -7.50 -4.11
N GLY A 7 -3.25 -6.83 -5.17
CA GLY A 7 -4.23 -7.38 -6.11
C GLY A 7 -3.70 -7.21 -7.53
N LEU A 8 -3.75 -8.28 -8.31
CA LEU A 8 -3.43 -8.21 -9.74
C LEU A 8 -4.61 -7.61 -10.53
N SER A 9 -4.34 -7.22 -11.78
CA SER A 9 -5.34 -6.56 -12.62
C SER A 9 -6.53 -7.46 -13.00
N ASN A 10 -6.35 -8.78 -12.94
CA ASN A 10 -7.37 -9.80 -13.19
C ASN A 10 -8.10 -10.26 -11.91
N GLU A 11 -7.72 -9.76 -10.74
CA GLU A 11 -8.25 -10.19 -9.45
C GLU A 11 -9.20 -9.15 -8.87
N THR A 12 -10.19 -9.62 -8.12
CA THR A 12 -11.09 -8.73 -7.37
C THR A 12 -10.52 -8.49 -5.98
N GLY A 13 -10.30 -7.22 -5.63
CA GLY A 13 -9.76 -6.82 -4.33
C GLY A 13 -8.24 -6.93 -4.24
N ASN A 14 -7.72 -7.29 -3.06
CA ASN A 14 -6.29 -7.43 -2.77
C ASN A 14 -6.04 -8.70 -1.93
N PRO A 15 -6.17 -9.90 -2.52
CA PRO A 15 -6.14 -11.16 -1.76
C PRO A 15 -4.75 -11.51 -1.23
N HIS A 16 -3.69 -10.96 -1.82
CA HIS A 16 -2.32 -11.36 -1.51
C HIS A 16 -1.75 -10.51 -0.38
N LEU A 17 -1.47 -11.14 0.75
CA LEU A 17 -0.82 -10.49 1.89
C LEU A 17 0.70 -10.50 1.71
N GLY A 18 1.31 -9.33 1.84
CA GLY A 18 2.75 -9.16 1.91
C GLY A 18 3.14 -8.18 3.02
N GLN A 19 4.43 -7.89 3.07
CA GLN A 19 5.02 -7.08 4.11
C GLN A 19 5.84 -5.95 3.49
N MET A 20 5.65 -4.73 3.99
CA MET A 20 6.55 -3.64 3.63
C MET A 20 7.93 -3.88 4.24
N ASN A 21 8.96 -3.90 3.40
CA ASN A 21 10.34 -4.14 3.82
C ASN A 21 11.17 -2.84 3.78
N PHE A 22 10.85 -1.92 2.85
CA PHE A 22 11.58 -0.67 2.73
C PHE A 22 10.65 0.49 2.39
N VAL A 23 10.90 1.62 3.01
CA VAL A 23 10.36 2.92 2.63
C VAL A 23 11.55 3.85 2.52
N ASP A 24 11.68 4.50 1.37
CA ASP A 24 12.71 5.50 1.15
C ASP A 24 12.48 6.68 2.09
N ASN A 25 13.55 7.15 2.73
CA ASN A 25 13.49 8.29 3.65
C ASN A 25 13.62 9.63 2.90
N GLN A 26 13.75 9.59 1.57
CA GLN A 26 13.81 10.78 0.73
C GLN A 26 12.60 10.82 -0.22
N VAL A 27 11.85 11.91 -0.10
CA VAL A 27 10.83 12.27 -1.09
C VAL A 27 11.56 12.71 -2.36
N ASN A 28 11.17 12.18 -3.52
CA ASN A 28 11.68 12.70 -4.77
C ASN A 28 11.07 14.10 -5.01
N PRO A 29 11.87 15.18 -4.97
CA PRO A 29 11.34 16.55 -5.02
C PRO A 29 10.72 16.92 -6.37
N ARG A 30 11.03 16.18 -7.43
CA ARG A 30 10.49 16.43 -8.77
C ARG A 30 9.09 15.84 -8.96
N THR A 31 8.77 14.75 -8.26
CA THR A 31 7.50 14.01 -8.44
C THR A 31 6.63 13.98 -7.18
N GLY A 32 7.16 14.40 -6.03
CA GLY A 32 6.47 14.31 -4.74
C GLY A 32 6.22 12.88 -4.29
N THR A 33 6.92 11.89 -4.86
CA THR A 33 6.70 10.47 -4.57
C THR A 33 7.79 9.91 -3.66
N ILE A 34 7.38 9.01 -2.76
CA ILE A 34 8.27 8.20 -1.94
C ILE A 34 8.33 6.80 -2.55
N ARG A 35 9.52 6.21 -2.61
CA ARG A 35 9.68 4.83 -3.07
C ARG A 35 9.46 3.87 -1.91
N GLY A 36 8.49 2.97 -2.05
CA GLY A 36 8.29 1.84 -1.15
C GLY A 36 8.67 0.53 -1.82
N ARG A 37 9.10 -0.46 -1.03
CA ARG A 37 9.28 -1.85 -1.46
C ARG A 37 8.57 -2.77 -0.49
N ALA A 38 7.70 -3.61 -1.03
CA ALA A 38 7.05 -4.70 -0.31
C ALA A 38 7.57 -6.05 -0.84
N VAL A 39 7.50 -7.08 0.01
CA VAL A 39 7.90 -8.45 -0.30
C VAL A 39 6.69 -9.35 -0.16
N PHE A 40 6.51 -10.23 -1.14
CA PHE A 40 5.41 -11.19 -1.24
C PHE A 40 6.01 -12.56 -1.54
N ASP A 41 5.38 -13.61 -1.03
CA ASP A 41 5.75 -14.97 -1.38
C ASP A 41 5.20 -15.30 -2.79
N ASN A 42 6.05 -15.84 -3.65
CA ASN A 42 5.72 -16.19 -5.03
C ASN A 42 6.09 -17.66 -5.33
N ALA A 43 5.91 -18.56 -4.35
CA ALA A 43 6.22 -19.98 -4.50
C ALA A 43 5.52 -20.62 -5.70
N ASP A 44 4.30 -20.18 -6.01
CA ASP A 44 3.47 -20.69 -7.10
C ASP A 44 3.76 -20.03 -8.46
N GLY A 45 4.65 -19.03 -8.51
CA GLY A 45 5.05 -18.33 -9.74
C GLY A 45 3.97 -17.44 -10.38
N SER A 46 2.94 -17.06 -9.62
CA SER A 46 1.83 -16.24 -10.09
C SER A 46 2.19 -14.76 -10.32
N PHE A 47 3.24 -14.27 -9.67
CA PHE A 47 3.71 -12.89 -9.79
C PHE A 47 4.84 -12.77 -10.80
N THR A 48 4.49 -12.55 -12.06
CA THR A 48 5.46 -12.32 -13.13
C THR A 48 5.97 -10.86 -13.12
N PRO A 49 7.29 -10.63 -13.26
CA PRO A 49 7.83 -9.28 -13.42
C PRO A 49 7.21 -8.53 -14.61
N GLY A 50 6.91 -7.24 -14.42
CA GLY A 50 6.31 -6.39 -15.45
C GLY A 50 4.78 -6.29 -15.39
N LEU A 51 4.12 -7.05 -14.52
CA LEU A 51 2.68 -6.92 -14.30
C LEU A 51 2.33 -5.60 -13.58
N TYR A 52 1.18 -5.05 -13.95
CA TYR A 52 0.53 -4.00 -13.18
C TYR A 52 -0.25 -4.61 -12.01
N ALA A 53 0.09 -4.18 -10.80
CA ALA A 53 -0.58 -4.57 -9.56
C ALA A 53 -1.02 -3.34 -8.78
N ARG A 54 -2.11 -3.49 -8.03
CA ARG A 54 -2.60 -2.48 -7.08
C ARG A 54 -2.18 -2.88 -5.68
N LEU A 55 -1.56 -1.95 -4.97
CA LEU A 55 -1.13 -2.13 -3.59
C LEU A 55 -2.04 -1.34 -2.65
N LYS A 56 -2.50 -1.97 -1.59
CA LYS A 56 -3.19 -1.33 -0.47
C LYS A 56 -2.30 -1.41 0.76
N LEU A 57 -1.83 -0.26 1.21
CA LEU A 57 -1.03 -0.12 2.42
C LEU A 57 -1.92 0.34 3.56
N VAL A 58 -1.78 -0.28 4.72
CA VAL A 58 -2.46 0.16 5.95
C VAL A 58 -1.65 1.31 6.56
N GLY A 59 -2.13 2.54 6.41
CA GLY A 59 -1.40 3.78 6.72
C GLY A 59 -1.19 4.06 8.21
N SER A 60 -1.98 3.45 9.08
CA SER A 60 -1.81 3.49 10.53
C SER A 60 -2.54 2.31 11.15
N GLY A 61 -2.07 1.84 12.31
CA GLY A 61 -2.87 0.96 13.15
C GLY A 61 -4.19 1.64 13.54
N THR A 62 -5.20 0.87 13.91
CA THR A 62 -6.42 1.42 14.52
C THR A 62 -6.02 2.15 15.81
N TYR A 63 -6.31 3.45 15.86
CA TYR A 63 -6.12 4.27 17.05
C TYR A 63 -7.46 4.90 17.44
N SER A 64 -7.66 5.13 18.73
CA SER A 64 -8.87 5.77 19.22
C SER A 64 -8.84 7.25 18.84
N ALA A 65 -9.80 7.67 18.03
CA ALA A 65 -9.97 9.05 17.60
C ALA A 65 -11.44 9.35 17.33
N VAL A 66 -11.81 10.62 17.44
CA VAL A 66 -13.11 11.11 17.03
C VAL A 66 -13.07 11.37 15.52
N LEU A 67 -13.93 10.70 14.75
CA LEU A 67 -14.16 11.01 13.34
C LEU A 67 -15.27 12.06 13.25
N ILE A 68 -14.97 13.18 12.61
CA ILE A 68 -15.95 14.16 12.15
C ILE A 68 -16.03 14.12 10.63
N ASN A 69 -17.18 14.45 10.05
CA ASN A 69 -17.30 14.57 8.60
C ASN A 69 -16.48 15.78 8.12
N ASP A 70 -15.82 15.64 6.96
CA ASP A 70 -15.03 16.72 6.34
C ASP A 70 -15.89 17.97 6.08
N GLU A 71 -17.18 17.78 5.74
CA GLU A 71 -18.16 18.87 5.57
C GLU A 71 -18.41 19.69 6.85
N ALA A 72 -18.17 19.11 8.03
CA ALA A 72 -18.34 19.81 9.30
C ALA A 72 -17.13 20.69 9.66
N VAL A 73 -16.03 20.58 8.88
CA VAL A 73 -14.83 21.42 9.00
C VAL A 73 -15.00 22.63 8.07
N GLY A 74 -15.81 23.60 8.50
CA GLY A 74 -15.90 24.91 7.86
C GLY A 74 -14.75 25.83 8.30
N THR A 75 -14.21 26.63 7.37
CA THR A 75 -13.24 27.70 7.66
C THR A 75 -13.84 28.81 8.50
#